data_AF-A0A2E3A698-F1
#
_entry.id   AF-A0A2E3A698-F1
#
_cell.length_a   1.000
_cell.length_b   1.000
_cell.length_c   1.000
_cell.angle_alpha   90.00
_cell.angle_beta   90.00
_cell.angle_gamma   90.00
#
_symmetry.space_group_name_H-M   'P 1'
#
loop_
_entity.id
_entity.type
_entity.pdbx_description
1 polymer ?
#
loop_
_entity_poly.entity_id
_entity_poly.type
_entity_poly.pdbx_seq_one_letter_code
_entity_poly.pdbx_strand_id
1 'polypeptide(L)'
;MLCRRGGGKPAPRPARATSSVAGHLQGTPPARGQLRGKNSVTRPKAIICLTGSELTRGETRDTNGSFLATELTMLGIHVEELRLLPDDERRLEEAFSELCERAELVIISGGLGPTADDLTIGTLARALGRGVTRDETARENMRQKALKRVASEAEIPGNFYKQAEVVEGALVLQNPVGLAPASVVKTERGLVAALPGVPFELRAIFSESLAEELTGQFNLSAPRILRAKIMGRPESWVEDRIQQLAIDREKLEYGISARPGELLLKFISHQEDQHSLLDDARRLLESEFKNDIFFLPEGLKEASGGPLDISLAGRVHALLVSSGASVATAESCTGGLIAKRLTDRAGSSEYFIGSVVAYQDTIKSSMLDVDARLIEREGAVSPQVCREMALAVRKRFASTYAISVTGIAGPGGGSKEKPVGLVYLGLAGPDDETVHVEKKIFSGQRDLVRTQTATRALDLLRRSLEGCPAGGA
;
A
#
# COMPACT_ATOMS: atom_id res chain seq x y z
N MET A 1 89.72 -9.23 -2.57
CA MET A 1 88.57 -8.51 -1.97
C MET A 1 87.94 -7.65 -3.06
N LEU A 2 87.10 -8.20 -3.95
CA LEU A 2 85.65 -8.56 -3.85
C LEU A 2 84.76 -7.32 -4.14
N CYS A 3 84.53 -6.97 -5.43
CA CYS A 3 83.47 -7.42 -6.38
C CYS A 3 82.05 -6.90 -6.07
N ARG A 4 81.19 -6.43 -6.99
CA ARG A 4 81.28 -5.93 -8.39
C ARG A 4 79.86 -5.42 -8.79
N ARG A 5 79.78 -4.27 -9.48
CA ARG A 5 78.96 -3.81 -10.65
C ARG A 5 77.66 -4.59 -11.00
N GLY A 6 76.53 -3.96 -11.37
CA GLY A 6 76.28 -2.96 -12.44
C GLY A 6 75.58 -3.67 -13.63
N GLY A 7 74.67 -3.13 -14.46
CA GLY A 7 74.07 -1.82 -14.72
C GLY A 7 72.95 -2.02 -15.77
N GLY A 8 72.11 -1.00 -16.02
CA GLY A 8 70.89 -1.11 -16.82
C GLY A 8 70.94 -0.57 -18.27
N LYS A 9 69.83 -0.84 -18.99
CA LYS A 9 69.20 -0.15 -20.15
C LYS A 9 70.02 0.04 -21.46
N PRO A 10 69.40 0.41 -22.61
CA PRO A 10 68.20 -0.13 -23.30
C PRO A 10 68.28 -0.22 -24.87
N ALA A 11 67.33 -0.96 -25.50
CA ALA A 11 66.67 -0.79 -26.84
C ALA A 11 67.49 -0.72 -28.17
N PRO A 12 66.89 -0.81 -29.41
CA PRO A 12 65.72 -1.53 -29.96
C PRO A 12 65.96 -2.30 -31.32
N ARG A 13 64.96 -3.13 -31.75
CA ARG A 13 64.49 -3.63 -33.11
C ARG A 13 65.44 -3.74 -34.34
N PRO A 14 65.32 -4.74 -35.26
CA PRO A 14 64.23 -4.74 -36.29
C PRO A 14 63.76 -6.09 -36.92
N ALA A 15 62.86 -5.94 -37.91
CA ALA A 15 62.04 -6.84 -38.76
C ALA A 15 62.64 -8.10 -39.43
N ARG A 16 61.79 -9.11 -39.76
CA ARG A 16 61.24 -9.44 -41.11
C ARG A 16 60.53 -10.81 -41.15
N ALA A 17 59.62 -10.96 -42.10
CA ALA A 17 58.77 -12.13 -42.38
C ALA A 17 59.43 -13.15 -43.33
N THR A 18 59.02 -14.42 -43.23
CA THR A 18 59.04 -15.42 -44.32
C THR A 18 57.91 -16.45 -44.16
N SER A 19 57.54 -17.04 -45.30
CA SER A 19 56.34 -17.80 -45.66
C SER A 19 56.52 -19.33 -45.71
N SER A 20 55.45 -20.12 -45.51
CA SER A 20 55.06 -21.28 -46.35
C SER A 20 53.67 -21.81 -45.90
N VAL A 21 52.62 -21.74 -46.72
CA VAL A 21 52.12 -22.69 -47.75
C VAL A 21 51.25 -23.84 -47.19
N ALA A 22 49.96 -23.76 -47.56
CA ALA A 22 48.97 -24.78 -47.93
C ALA A 22 48.65 -25.99 -47.01
N GLY A 23 47.36 -26.27 -46.85
CA GLY A 23 46.88 -27.59 -46.44
C GLY A 23 45.42 -27.63 -46.00
N HIS A 24 44.62 -28.43 -46.70
CA HIS A 24 43.18 -28.59 -46.58
C HIS A 24 42.66 -29.22 -45.26
N LEU A 25 41.42 -28.81 -44.94
CA LEU A 25 40.28 -29.60 -44.42
C LEU A 25 40.36 -30.35 -43.06
N GLN A 26 39.43 -29.93 -42.20
CA GLN A 26 38.58 -30.73 -41.30
C GLN A 26 39.21 -31.32 -40.03
N GLY A 27 39.00 -30.60 -38.92
CA GLY A 27 38.98 -31.13 -37.56
C GLY A 27 38.03 -30.30 -36.70
N THR A 28 36.88 -30.86 -36.36
CA THR A 28 35.84 -30.32 -35.47
C THR A 28 36.43 -29.93 -34.10
N PRO A 29 36.22 -28.70 -33.58
CA PRO A 29 36.46 -28.40 -32.17
C PRO A 29 35.28 -28.88 -31.31
N PRO A 30 35.52 -29.25 -30.04
CA PRO A 30 34.52 -29.87 -29.18
C PRO A 30 33.39 -28.90 -28.83
N ALA A 31 32.22 -29.47 -28.55
CA ALA A 31 31.00 -28.79 -28.15
C ALA A 31 31.27 -27.66 -27.15
N ARG A 32 30.98 -26.42 -27.56
CA ARG A 32 30.82 -25.30 -26.64
C ARG A 32 29.62 -25.60 -25.77
N GLY A 33 29.88 -25.85 -24.49
CA GLY A 33 28.88 -25.98 -23.46
C GLY A 33 27.86 -24.86 -23.56
N GLN A 34 26.58 -25.25 -23.51
CA GLN A 34 25.46 -24.34 -23.36
C GLN A 34 25.75 -23.41 -22.18
N LEU A 35 26.01 -22.14 -22.47
CA LEU A 35 25.78 -21.08 -21.52
C LEU A 35 24.30 -21.18 -21.17
N ARG A 36 23.99 -21.67 -19.96
CA ARG A 36 22.65 -21.60 -19.37
C ARG A 36 22.17 -20.16 -19.56
N GLY A 37 21.16 -19.97 -20.40
CA GLY A 37 20.48 -18.69 -20.52
C GLY A 37 20.04 -18.28 -19.11
N LYS A 38 20.30 -17.02 -18.73
CA LYS A 38 19.68 -16.44 -17.56
C LYS A 38 18.17 -16.63 -17.73
N ASN A 39 17.54 -17.46 -16.88
CA ASN A 39 16.09 -17.63 -16.88
C ASN A 39 15.48 -16.24 -16.68
N SER A 40 14.89 -15.67 -17.73
CA SER A 40 14.25 -14.36 -17.65
C SER A 40 13.11 -14.44 -16.65
N VAL A 41 13.06 -13.50 -15.70
CA VAL A 41 11.94 -13.34 -14.77
C VAL A 41 10.66 -13.14 -15.59
N THR A 42 9.62 -13.89 -15.26
CA THR A 42 8.29 -13.76 -15.87
C THR A 42 7.43 -12.86 -15.00
N ARG A 43 6.73 -11.91 -15.60
CA ARG A 43 5.67 -11.12 -14.92
C ARG A 43 4.32 -11.57 -15.48
N PRO A 44 3.79 -12.73 -15.05
CA PRO A 44 2.57 -13.30 -15.61
C PRO A 44 1.39 -12.36 -15.35
N LYS A 45 0.45 -12.34 -16.29
CA LYS A 45 -0.81 -11.61 -16.14
C LYS A 45 -1.79 -12.46 -15.34
N ALA A 46 -2.39 -11.84 -14.34
CA ALA A 46 -3.43 -12.42 -13.53
C ALA A 46 -4.75 -11.67 -13.68
N ILE A 47 -5.84 -12.42 -13.71
CA ILE A 47 -7.19 -11.87 -13.56
C ILE A 47 -7.84 -12.50 -12.33
N ILE A 48 -8.40 -11.65 -11.47
CA ILE A 48 -9.15 -12.09 -10.29
C ILE A 48 -10.64 -12.00 -10.62
N CYS A 49 -11.36 -13.09 -10.52
CA CYS A 49 -12.80 -13.18 -10.72
C CYS A 49 -13.49 -13.50 -9.40
N LEU A 50 -14.34 -12.60 -8.95
CA LEU A 50 -15.15 -12.79 -7.74
C LEU A 50 -16.57 -13.13 -8.14
N THR A 51 -17.14 -14.17 -7.54
CA THR A 51 -18.52 -14.58 -7.77
C THR A 51 -19.33 -14.32 -6.50
N GLY A 52 -20.51 -13.74 -6.68
CA GLY A 52 -21.42 -13.42 -5.57
C GLY A 52 -22.40 -12.34 -5.98
N SER A 53 -23.68 -12.69 -6.06
CA SER A 53 -24.74 -11.78 -6.43
C SER A 53 -24.82 -10.58 -5.48
N GLU A 54 -24.59 -10.78 -4.19
CA GLU A 54 -24.48 -9.76 -3.15
C GLU A 54 -23.35 -8.75 -3.41
N LEU A 55 -22.24 -9.17 -4.02
CA LEU A 55 -21.15 -8.28 -4.42
C LEU A 55 -21.57 -7.37 -5.57
N THR A 56 -22.25 -7.94 -6.58
CA THR A 56 -22.74 -7.15 -7.73
C THR A 56 -23.90 -6.22 -7.39
N ARG A 57 -24.68 -6.54 -6.35
CA ARG A 57 -25.74 -5.68 -5.79
C ARG A 57 -25.21 -4.63 -4.81
N GLY A 58 -23.94 -4.72 -4.39
CA GLY A 58 -23.33 -3.80 -3.44
C GLY A 58 -23.78 -3.99 -1.98
N GLU A 59 -24.37 -5.15 -1.67
CA GLU A 59 -24.78 -5.53 -0.30
C GLU A 59 -23.55 -5.84 0.57
N THR A 60 -22.52 -6.41 -0.06
CA THR A 60 -21.25 -6.74 0.58
C THR A 60 -20.11 -6.06 -0.16
N ARG A 61 -19.17 -5.48 0.58
CA ARG A 61 -17.95 -4.92 0.00
C ARG A 61 -16.93 -6.03 -0.25
N ASP A 62 -16.36 -6.08 -1.44
CA ASP A 62 -15.24 -6.97 -1.74
C ASP A 62 -14.03 -6.66 -0.84
N THR A 63 -13.50 -7.71 -0.22
CA THR A 63 -12.21 -7.70 0.48
C THR A 63 -11.24 -8.79 0.01
N ASN A 64 -11.71 -9.75 -0.79
CA ASN A 64 -10.90 -10.84 -1.32
C ASN A 64 -10.10 -10.38 -2.52
N GLY A 65 -10.71 -9.62 -3.44
CA GLY A 65 -10.04 -9.05 -4.59
C GLY A 65 -8.89 -8.13 -4.17
N SER A 66 -9.14 -7.25 -3.20
CA SER A 66 -8.09 -6.39 -2.63
C SER A 66 -6.94 -7.18 -1.97
N PHE A 67 -7.25 -8.28 -1.28
CA PHE A 67 -6.22 -9.13 -0.67
C PHE A 67 -5.39 -9.86 -1.73
N LEU A 68 -6.04 -10.58 -2.64
CA LEU A 68 -5.40 -11.30 -3.73
C LEU A 68 -4.54 -10.36 -4.58
N ALA A 69 -5.04 -9.17 -4.92
CA ALA A 69 -4.30 -8.21 -5.70
C ALA A 69 -3.00 -7.78 -5.01
N THR A 70 -3.05 -7.59 -3.68
CA THR A 70 -1.89 -7.25 -2.87
C THR A 70 -0.88 -8.39 -2.85
N GLU A 71 -1.32 -9.61 -2.54
CA GLU A 71 -0.43 -10.76 -2.43
C GLU A 71 0.21 -11.13 -3.77
N LEU A 72 -0.57 -11.19 -4.85
CA LEU A 72 -0.05 -11.49 -6.19
C LEU A 72 0.96 -10.43 -6.65
N THR A 73 0.68 -9.15 -6.41
CA THR A 73 1.63 -8.09 -6.73
C THR A 73 2.94 -8.27 -5.94
N MET A 74 2.86 -8.59 -4.65
CA MET A 74 4.05 -8.85 -3.82
C MET A 74 4.84 -10.09 -4.26
N LEU A 75 4.18 -11.07 -4.88
CA LEU A 75 4.87 -12.20 -5.48
C LEU A 75 5.57 -11.83 -6.80
N GLY A 76 5.19 -10.74 -7.48
CA GLY A 76 5.71 -10.39 -8.81
C GLY A 76 4.75 -10.66 -9.97
N ILE A 77 3.48 -10.93 -9.67
CA ILE A 77 2.43 -11.23 -10.65
C ILE A 77 1.68 -9.93 -10.98
N HIS A 78 1.46 -9.67 -12.27
CA HIS A 78 0.74 -8.48 -12.71
C HIS A 78 -0.77 -8.74 -12.74
N VAL A 79 -1.49 -8.16 -11.79
CA VAL A 79 -2.96 -8.18 -11.80
C VAL A 79 -3.48 -7.17 -12.81
N GLU A 80 -4.05 -7.68 -13.91
CA GLU A 80 -4.56 -6.88 -15.03
C GLU A 80 -6.02 -6.45 -14.78
N GLU A 81 -6.82 -7.33 -14.18
CA GLU A 81 -8.26 -7.12 -14.02
C GLU A 81 -8.80 -7.73 -12.72
N LEU A 82 -9.72 -7.02 -12.07
CA LEU A 82 -10.63 -7.57 -11.07
C LEU A 82 -12.04 -7.55 -11.66
N ARG A 83 -12.68 -8.71 -11.75
CA ARG A 83 -14.03 -8.87 -12.30
C ARG A 83 -14.98 -9.39 -11.22
N LEU A 84 -16.16 -8.79 -11.12
CA LEU A 84 -17.24 -9.23 -10.23
C LEU A 84 -18.39 -9.77 -11.07
N LEU A 85 -18.83 -10.99 -10.80
CA LEU A 85 -19.92 -11.66 -11.52
C LEU A 85 -21.02 -12.11 -10.56
N PRO A 86 -22.30 -12.02 -10.97
CA PRO A 86 -23.39 -12.60 -10.21
C PRO A 86 -23.35 -14.13 -10.35
N ASP A 87 -24.09 -14.83 -9.49
CA ASP A 87 -24.23 -16.29 -9.53
C ASP A 87 -25.20 -16.72 -10.63
N ASP A 88 -24.75 -16.53 -11.87
CA ASP A 88 -25.48 -16.89 -13.10
C ASP A 88 -24.63 -17.88 -13.89
N GLU A 89 -25.15 -19.10 -14.03
CA GLU A 89 -24.42 -20.23 -14.59
C GLU A 89 -23.82 -19.95 -15.98
N ARG A 90 -24.61 -19.36 -16.88
CA ARG A 90 -24.19 -19.07 -18.25
C ARG A 90 -23.10 -18.00 -18.28
N ARG A 91 -23.27 -16.92 -17.52
CA ARG A 91 -22.28 -15.83 -17.44
C ARG A 91 -20.97 -16.29 -16.83
N LEU A 92 -21.02 -17.14 -15.80
CA LEU A 92 -19.82 -17.69 -15.17
C LEU A 92 -19.06 -18.58 -16.16
N GLU A 93 -19.73 -19.48 -16.86
CA GLU A 93 -19.10 -20.36 -17.85
C GLU A 93 -18.46 -19.60 -19.01
N GLU A 94 -19.19 -18.63 -19.61
CA GLU A 94 -18.68 -17.76 -20.67
C GLU A 94 -17.46 -16.96 -20.20
N ALA A 95 -17.52 -16.41 -18.99
CA ALA A 95 -16.41 -15.65 -18.42
C ALA A 95 -15.20 -16.54 -18.10
N PHE A 96 -15.39 -17.73 -17.49
CA PHE A 96 -14.27 -18.58 -17.11
C PHE A 96 -13.49 -19.08 -18.33
N SER A 97 -14.18 -19.40 -19.43
CA SER A 97 -13.55 -19.74 -20.70
C SER A 97 -12.71 -18.56 -21.23
N GLU A 98 -13.30 -17.37 -21.34
CA GLU A 98 -12.63 -16.17 -21.84
C GLU A 98 -11.43 -15.74 -20.96
N LEU A 99 -11.57 -15.82 -19.65
CA LEU A 99 -10.52 -15.44 -18.70
C LEU A 99 -9.32 -16.39 -18.79
N CYS A 100 -9.55 -17.70 -18.87
CA CYS A 100 -8.49 -18.70 -19.00
C CYS A 100 -7.73 -18.59 -20.33
N GLU A 101 -8.39 -18.08 -21.38
CA GLU A 101 -7.75 -17.76 -22.65
C GLU A 101 -6.93 -16.47 -22.60
N ARG A 102 -7.26 -15.51 -21.74
CA ARG A 102 -6.64 -14.17 -21.70
C ARG A 102 -5.43 -14.02 -20.78
N ALA A 103 -5.37 -14.78 -19.68
CA ALA A 103 -4.38 -14.60 -18.63
C ALA A 103 -3.58 -15.87 -18.34
N GLU A 104 -2.33 -15.72 -17.91
CA GLU A 104 -1.51 -16.86 -17.44
C GLU A 104 -1.93 -17.34 -16.03
N LEU A 105 -2.66 -16.51 -15.28
CA LEU A 105 -3.26 -16.88 -14.00
C LEU A 105 -4.69 -16.35 -13.89
N VAL A 106 -5.64 -17.21 -13.55
CA VAL A 106 -7.00 -16.81 -13.18
C VAL A 106 -7.27 -17.27 -11.75
N ILE A 107 -7.67 -16.35 -10.87
CA ILE A 107 -8.10 -16.69 -9.52
C ILE A 107 -9.59 -16.41 -9.38
N ILE A 108 -10.37 -17.44 -9.13
CA ILE A 108 -11.79 -17.37 -8.87
C ILE A 108 -12.02 -17.45 -7.36
N SER A 109 -12.85 -16.58 -6.78
CA SER A 109 -13.26 -16.65 -5.37
C SER A 109 -14.77 -16.53 -5.24
N GLY A 110 -15.39 -17.50 -4.55
CA GLY A 110 -16.83 -17.56 -4.35
C GLY A 110 -17.47 -18.81 -4.96
N GLY A 111 -18.71 -19.10 -4.55
CA GLY A 111 -19.53 -20.16 -5.16
C GLY A 111 -19.06 -21.61 -4.93
N LEU A 112 -18.37 -21.89 -3.81
CA LEU A 112 -17.88 -23.23 -3.44
C LEU A 112 -18.66 -23.89 -2.28
N GLY A 113 -19.73 -23.24 -1.81
CA GLY A 113 -20.56 -23.75 -0.73
C GLY A 113 -21.54 -24.87 -1.17
N PRO A 114 -22.45 -25.27 -0.27
CA PRO A 114 -23.38 -26.36 -0.50
C PRO A 114 -24.72 -25.92 -1.10
N THR A 115 -24.96 -24.63 -1.36
CA THR A 115 -26.26 -24.10 -1.79
C THR A 115 -26.43 -24.12 -3.31
N ALA A 116 -27.64 -23.83 -3.80
CA ALA A 116 -27.97 -23.96 -5.22
C ALA A 116 -27.28 -22.90 -6.11
N ASP A 117 -26.98 -21.75 -5.53
CA ASP A 117 -26.23 -20.63 -6.12
C ASP A 117 -24.71 -20.81 -6.07
N ASP A 118 -24.19 -21.84 -5.40
CA ASP A 118 -22.76 -22.19 -5.46
C ASP A 118 -22.43 -22.93 -6.77
N LEU A 119 -22.12 -22.18 -7.82
CA LEU A 119 -22.01 -22.71 -9.19
C LEU A 119 -20.55 -22.93 -9.67
N THR A 120 -19.56 -22.40 -8.96
CA THR A 120 -18.20 -22.18 -9.48
C THR A 120 -17.51 -23.43 -10.02
N ILE A 121 -17.46 -24.53 -9.25
CA ILE A 121 -16.76 -25.77 -9.68
C ILE A 121 -17.40 -26.37 -10.92
N GLY A 122 -18.73 -26.46 -10.95
CA GLY A 122 -19.48 -27.01 -12.07
C GLY A 122 -19.28 -26.18 -13.35
N THR A 123 -19.41 -24.85 -13.24
CA THR A 123 -19.19 -23.94 -14.37
C THR A 123 -17.73 -23.95 -14.85
N LEU A 124 -16.76 -24.04 -13.94
CA LEU A 124 -15.34 -24.09 -14.29
C LEU A 124 -14.99 -25.41 -14.98
N ALA A 125 -15.51 -26.53 -14.49
CA ALA A 125 -15.31 -27.83 -15.12
C ALA A 125 -15.81 -27.82 -16.57
N ARG A 126 -17.02 -27.28 -16.82
CA ARG A 126 -17.56 -27.16 -18.18
C ARG A 126 -16.75 -26.21 -19.06
N ALA A 127 -16.37 -25.05 -18.55
CA ALA A 127 -15.52 -24.09 -19.28
C ALA A 127 -14.17 -24.69 -19.69
N LEU A 128 -13.65 -25.65 -18.92
CA LEU A 128 -12.39 -26.37 -19.21
C LEU A 128 -12.59 -27.68 -19.98
N GLY A 129 -13.83 -28.08 -20.28
CA GLY A 129 -14.14 -29.37 -20.92
C GLY A 129 -13.80 -30.59 -20.04
N ARG A 130 -13.91 -30.47 -18.72
CA ARG A 130 -13.59 -31.51 -17.73
C ARG A 130 -14.81 -31.95 -16.92
N GLY A 131 -14.70 -33.10 -16.25
CA GLY A 131 -15.69 -33.55 -15.28
C GLY A 131 -15.56 -32.87 -13.91
N VAL A 132 -16.51 -33.19 -13.04
CA VAL A 132 -16.47 -32.88 -11.60
C VAL A 132 -16.26 -34.19 -10.84
N THR A 133 -15.31 -34.20 -9.91
CA THR A 133 -15.06 -35.31 -8.99
C THR A 133 -15.10 -34.83 -7.55
N ARG A 134 -15.00 -35.74 -6.58
CA ARG A 134 -14.92 -35.38 -5.16
C ARG A 134 -13.55 -35.69 -4.61
N ASP A 135 -13.02 -34.76 -3.82
CA ASP A 135 -11.80 -34.99 -3.05
C ASP A 135 -12.14 -35.76 -1.77
N GLU A 136 -11.61 -36.97 -1.63
CA GLU A 136 -11.91 -37.84 -0.49
C GLU A 136 -11.35 -37.32 0.83
N THR A 137 -10.23 -36.57 0.80
CA THR A 137 -9.66 -35.98 2.03
C THR A 137 -10.54 -34.85 2.55
N ALA A 138 -11.00 -33.96 1.66
CA ALA A 138 -11.95 -32.91 2.00
C ALA A 138 -13.27 -33.53 2.46
N ARG A 139 -13.80 -34.55 1.77
CA ARG A 139 -15.02 -35.26 2.16
C ARG A 139 -14.91 -35.85 3.57
N GLU A 140 -13.78 -36.49 3.89
CA GLU A 140 -13.55 -37.05 5.21
C GLU A 140 -13.42 -35.96 6.28
N ASN A 141 -12.69 -34.88 6.01
CA ASN A 141 -12.59 -33.72 6.91
C ASN A 141 -13.97 -33.11 7.20
N MET A 142 -14.81 -32.99 6.17
CA MET A 142 -16.19 -32.54 6.28
C MET A 142 -17.04 -33.47 7.13
N ARG A 143 -16.97 -34.78 6.86
CA ARG A 143 -17.65 -35.83 7.64
C ARG A 143 -17.30 -35.73 9.12
N GLN A 144 -16.00 -35.65 9.44
CA GLN A 144 -15.53 -35.53 10.83
C GLN A 144 -16.01 -34.24 11.51
N LYS A 145 -16.08 -33.13 10.79
CA LYS A 145 -16.63 -31.87 11.33
C LYS A 145 -18.15 -31.94 11.52
N ALA A 146 -18.88 -32.61 10.64
CA ALA A 146 -20.33 -32.77 10.73
C ALA A 146 -20.74 -33.69 11.89
N LEU A 147 -20.04 -34.81 12.09
CA LEU A 147 -20.29 -35.77 13.18
C LEU A 147 -20.13 -35.17 14.59
N LYS A 148 -19.55 -33.98 14.73
CA LYS A 148 -19.53 -33.23 15.99
C LYS A 148 -20.87 -32.54 16.31
N ARG A 149 -21.78 -32.46 15.33
CA ARG A 149 -23.05 -31.72 15.40
C ARG A 149 -24.29 -32.58 15.17
N VAL A 150 -24.12 -33.78 14.62
CA VAL A 150 -25.20 -34.73 14.33
C VAL A 150 -24.91 -36.08 14.98
N ALA A 151 -25.94 -36.89 15.23
CA ALA A 151 -25.77 -38.16 15.94
C ALA A 151 -25.20 -39.27 15.04
N SER A 152 -25.39 -39.17 13.72
CA SER A 152 -24.90 -40.13 12.75
C SER A 152 -24.68 -39.49 11.37
N GLU A 153 -23.92 -40.16 10.51
CA GLU A 153 -23.67 -39.69 9.13
C GLU A 153 -24.96 -39.63 8.30
N ALA A 154 -25.96 -40.47 8.60
CA ALA A 154 -27.24 -40.48 7.90
C ALA A 154 -28.06 -39.18 8.08
N GLU A 155 -27.75 -38.40 9.11
CA GLU A 155 -28.35 -37.07 9.34
C GLU A 155 -27.67 -35.95 8.56
N ILE A 156 -26.52 -36.22 7.92
CA ILE A 156 -25.81 -35.21 7.14
C ILE A 156 -26.55 -35.01 5.81
N PRO A 157 -27.01 -33.78 5.50
CA PRO A 157 -27.67 -33.49 4.23
C PRO A 157 -26.76 -33.82 3.04
N GLY A 158 -27.30 -34.47 2.00
CA GLY A 158 -26.49 -34.89 0.85
C GLY A 158 -25.78 -33.74 0.12
N ASN A 159 -26.39 -32.55 0.09
CA ASN A 159 -25.79 -31.35 -0.51
C ASN A 159 -24.62 -30.78 0.31
N PHE A 160 -24.44 -31.20 1.57
CA PHE A 160 -23.27 -30.81 2.36
C PHE A 160 -21.98 -31.22 1.65
N TYR A 161 -21.91 -32.45 1.14
CA TYR A 161 -20.72 -32.96 0.44
C TYR A 161 -20.48 -32.37 -0.94
N LYS A 162 -21.38 -31.51 -1.45
CA LYS A 162 -21.13 -30.71 -2.67
C LYS A 162 -19.85 -29.87 -2.52
N GLN A 163 -19.53 -29.40 -1.32
CA GLN A 163 -18.32 -28.59 -1.09
C GLN A 163 -17.01 -29.37 -1.24
N ALA A 164 -17.05 -30.71 -1.29
CA ALA A 164 -15.88 -31.53 -1.59
C ALA A 164 -15.69 -31.73 -3.10
N GLU A 165 -16.58 -31.18 -3.93
CA GLU A 165 -16.46 -31.26 -5.38
C GLU A 165 -15.33 -30.38 -5.88
N VAL A 166 -14.53 -30.94 -6.78
CA VAL A 166 -13.38 -30.31 -7.40
C VAL A 166 -13.40 -30.60 -8.90
N VAL A 167 -12.71 -29.77 -9.68
CA VAL A 167 -12.55 -30.04 -11.11
C VAL A 167 -11.70 -31.30 -11.29
N GLU A 168 -12.09 -32.18 -12.21
CA GLU A 168 -11.34 -33.40 -12.50
C GLU A 168 -9.89 -33.09 -12.92
N GLY A 169 -8.93 -33.78 -12.30
CA GLY A 169 -7.50 -33.55 -12.52
C GLY A 169 -6.97 -32.23 -11.96
N ALA A 170 -7.69 -31.58 -11.04
CA ALA A 170 -7.17 -30.47 -10.26
C ALA A 170 -6.14 -30.93 -9.22
N LEU A 171 -5.14 -30.10 -8.97
CA LEU A 171 -4.42 -30.10 -7.70
C LEU A 171 -5.36 -29.53 -6.64
N VAL A 172 -5.65 -30.31 -5.61
CA VAL A 172 -6.55 -29.92 -4.53
C VAL A 172 -5.75 -29.33 -3.38
N LEU A 173 -6.00 -28.07 -3.04
CA LEU A 173 -5.43 -27.43 -1.85
C LEU A 173 -6.43 -27.50 -0.71
N GLN A 174 -6.08 -28.22 0.36
CA GLN A 174 -6.97 -28.42 1.49
C GLN A 174 -7.24 -27.11 2.23
N ASN A 175 -8.44 -26.99 2.79
CA ASN A 175 -8.85 -25.80 3.54
C ASN A 175 -8.57 -25.98 5.04
N PRO A 176 -7.53 -25.31 5.59
CA PRO A 176 -7.09 -25.55 6.97
C PRO A 176 -8.11 -25.05 8.01
N VAL A 177 -8.90 -24.04 7.66
CA VAL A 177 -9.80 -23.33 8.60
C VAL A 177 -11.28 -23.43 8.21
N GLY A 178 -11.59 -24.05 7.08
CA GLY A 178 -12.93 -24.15 6.49
C GLY A 178 -13.27 -25.55 5.99
N LEU A 179 -14.22 -25.63 5.06
CA LEU A 179 -14.71 -26.92 4.53
C LEU A 179 -14.33 -27.13 3.07
N ALA A 180 -14.66 -26.18 2.20
CA ALA A 180 -14.42 -26.31 0.76
C ALA A 180 -12.92 -26.15 0.44
N PRO A 181 -12.26 -27.14 -0.17
CA PRO A 181 -10.88 -26.99 -0.64
C PRO A 181 -10.83 -26.09 -1.88
N ALA A 182 -9.63 -25.67 -2.28
CA ALA A 182 -9.43 -25.01 -3.56
C ALA A 182 -9.09 -26.02 -4.67
N SER A 183 -9.55 -25.73 -5.89
CA SER A 183 -9.19 -26.48 -7.11
C SER A 183 -8.21 -25.67 -7.95
N VAL A 184 -7.00 -26.19 -8.16
CA VAL A 184 -5.98 -25.57 -9.04
C VAL A 184 -5.80 -26.43 -10.29
N VAL A 185 -6.02 -25.85 -11.46
CA VAL A 185 -6.02 -26.56 -12.74
C VAL A 185 -5.07 -25.89 -13.73
N LYS A 186 -4.27 -26.71 -14.43
CA LYS A 186 -3.47 -26.27 -15.57
C LYS A 186 -4.36 -26.10 -16.80
N THR A 187 -4.28 -24.92 -17.41
CA THR A 187 -4.89 -24.59 -18.70
C THR A 187 -3.82 -24.64 -19.79
N GLU A 188 -4.20 -24.46 -21.06
CA GLU A 188 -3.20 -24.34 -22.15
C GLU A 188 -2.29 -23.12 -21.98
N ARG A 189 -2.82 -22.04 -21.38
CA ARG A 189 -2.10 -20.77 -21.20
C ARG A 189 -1.37 -20.66 -19.86
N GLY A 190 -1.87 -21.30 -18.81
CA GLY A 190 -1.31 -21.19 -17.46
C GLY A 190 -2.11 -21.91 -16.39
N LEU A 191 -2.56 -21.19 -15.37
CA LEU A 191 -3.27 -21.74 -14.21
C LEU A 191 -4.62 -21.08 -13.96
N VAL A 192 -5.59 -21.86 -13.51
CA VAL A 192 -6.82 -21.34 -12.89
C VAL A 192 -7.00 -21.96 -11.50
N ALA A 193 -7.28 -21.13 -10.50
CA ALA A 193 -7.52 -21.55 -9.13
C ALA A 193 -8.90 -21.10 -8.67
N ALA A 194 -9.76 -22.01 -8.22
CA ALA A 194 -11.03 -21.70 -7.58
C ALA A 194 -10.89 -21.82 -6.06
N LEU A 195 -11.14 -20.72 -5.34
CA LEU A 195 -11.02 -20.61 -3.88
C LEU A 195 -12.35 -20.25 -3.21
N PRO A 196 -12.50 -20.53 -1.90
CA PRO A 196 -13.67 -20.12 -1.14
C PRO A 196 -13.93 -18.61 -1.18
N GLY A 197 -15.20 -18.21 -1.06
CA GLY A 197 -15.60 -16.81 -0.92
C GLY A 197 -15.37 -16.23 0.48
N VAL A 198 -15.26 -17.09 1.50
CA VAL A 198 -15.08 -16.66 2.89
C VAL A 198 -13.67 -16.09 3.09
N PRO A 199 -13.50 -14.83 3.53
CA PRO A 199 -12.20 -14.16 3.49
C PRO A 199 -11.09 -14.83 4.29
N PHE A 200 -11.39 -15.35 5.49
CA PHE A 200 -10.35 -15.99 6.31
C PHE A 200 -9.95 -17.37 5.78
N GLU A 201 -10.87 -18.10 5.13
CA GLU A 201 -10.58 -19.39 4.48
C GLU A 201 -9.69 -19.19 3.26
N LEU A 202 -10.04 -18.23 2.39
CA LEU A 202 -9.25 -17.89 1.23
C LEU A 202 -7.82 -17.47 1.61
N ARG A 203 -7.68 -16.62 2.63
CA ARG A 203 -6.37 -16.15 3.12
C ARG A 203 -5.51 -17.31 3.62
N ALA A 204 -6.10 -18.25 4.36
CA ALA A 204 -5.37 -19.39 4.88
C ALA A 204 -4.88 -20.31 3.74
N ILE A 205 -5.74 -20.65 2.79
CA ILE A 205 -5.35 -21.45 1.60
C ILE A 205 -4.26 -20.71 0.80
N PHE A 206 -4.40 -19.40 0.64
CA PHE A 206 -3.42 -18.61 -0.09
C PHE A 206 -2.03 -18.68 0.56
N SER A 207 -1.97 -18.36 1.85
CA SER A 207 -0.72 -18.26 2.59
C SER A 207 -0.06 -19.62 2.86
N GLU A 208 -0.84 -20.67 3.09
CA GLU A 208 -0.30 -21.99 3.43
C GLU A 208 0.04 -22.86 2.21
N SER A 209 -0.52 -22.59 1.03
CA SER A 209 -0.33 -23.50 -0.11
C SER A 209 -0.32 -22.84 -1.49
N LEU A 210 -1.26 -21.94 -1.80
CA LEU A 210 -1.33 -21.39 -3.16
C LEU A 210 -0.12 -20.53 -3.51
N ALA A 211 0.40 -19.73 -2.55
CA ALA A 211 1.57 -18.90 -2.79
C ALA A 211 2.79 -19.75 -3.19
N GLU A 212 3.01 -20.89 -2.51
CA GLU A 212 4.09 -21.83 -2.83
C GLU A 212 3.91 -22.40 -4.24
N GLU A 213 2.71 -22.87 -4.57
CA GLU A 213 2.39 -23.39 -5.91
C GLU A 213 2.66 -22.36 -7.02
N LEU A 214 2.26 -21.10 -6.81
CA LEU A 214 2.51 -20.02 -7.76
C LEU A 214 4.01 -19.74 -7.93
N THR A 215 4.78 -19.72 -6.84
CA THR A 215 6.24 -19.53 -6.91
C THR A 215 6.98 -20.72 -7.52
N GLY A 216 6.43 -21.93 -7.43
CA GLY A 216 6.96 -23.11 -8.10
C GLY A 216 6.67 -23.14 -9.60
N GLN A 217 5.51 -22.61 -10.01
CA GLN A 217 5.08 -22.60 -11.41
C GLN A 217 5.68 -21.43 -12.23
N PHE A 218 5.90 -20.28 -11.62
CA PHE A 218 6.37 -19.07 -12.30
C PHE A 218 7.74 -18.62 -11.79
N ASN A 219 8.59 -18.09 -12.68
CA ASN A 219 9.86 -17.48 -12.30
C ASN A 219 9.61 -16.02 -11.89
N LEU A 220 9.21 -15.81 -10.64
CA LEU A 220 8.75 -14.52 -10.15
C LEU A 220 9.84 -13.72 -9.45
N SER A 221 9.68 -12.40 -9.42
CA SER A 221 10.48 -11.49 -8.60
C SER A 221 9.58 -10.43 -7.98
N ALA A 222 9.69 -10.25 -6.67
CA ALA A 222 8.90 -9.27 -5.95
C ALA A 222 9.29 -7.85 -6.39
N PRO A 223 8.32 -6.97 -6.68
CA PRO A 223 8.61 -5.60 -7.04
C PRO A 223 9.11 -4.81 -5.82
N ARG A 224 10.01 -3.84 -6.04
CA ARG A 224 10.23 -2.76 -5.08
C ARG A 224 9.31 -1.58 -5.35
N ILE A 225 8.77 -1.01 -4.28
CA ILE A 225 7.83 0.11 -4.34
C ILE A 225 8.35 1.26 -3.48
N LEU A 226 8.72 2.36 -4.12
CA LEU A 226 9.05 3.62 -3.47
C LEU A 226 7.77 4.46 -3.35
N ARG A 227 7.44 4.88 -2.12
CA ARG A 227 6.37 5.83 -1.87
C ARG A 227 6.88 7.05 -1.15
N ALA A 228 6.39 8.20 -1.57
CA ALA A 228 6.62 9.44 -0.89
C ALA A 228 5.34 10.28 -0.83
N LYS A 229 5.23 11.10 0.20
CA LYS A 229 4.19 12.12 0.26
C LYS A 229 4.80 13.49 0.10
N ILE A 230 4.15 14.30 -0.73
CA ILE A 230 4.47 15.73 -0.88
C ILE A 230 3.36 16.55 -0.23
N MET A 231 3.75 17.51 0.58
CA MET A 231 2.86 18.30 1.42
C MET A 231 2.79 19.75 0.93
N GLY A 232 1.58 20.28 0.82
CA GLY A 232 1.37 21.72 0.57
C GLY A 232 1.70 22.22 -0.84
N ARG A 233 1.94 21.33 -1.81
CA ARG A 233 2.19 21.69 -3.22
C ARG A 233 1.05 21.21 -4.14
N PRO A 234 0.65 22.00 -5.16
CA PRO A 234 -0.32 21.56 -6.16
C PRO A 234 0.20 20.42 -7.05
N GLU A 235 -0.70 19.57 -7.53
CA GLU A 235 -0.38 18.41 -8.37
C GLU A 235 0.36 18.78 -9.66
N SER A 236 -0.15 19.74 -10.42
CA SER A 236 0.46 20.18 -11.69
C SER A 236 1.87 20.74 -11.50
N TRP A 237 2.13 21.40 -10.39
CA TRP A 237 3.46 21.92 -10.07
C TRP A 237 4.43 20.78 -9.72
N VAL A 238 3.99 19.80 -8.95
CA VAL A 238 4.82 18.63 -8.61
C VAL A 238 5.11 17.79 -9.85
N GLU A 239 4.13 17.58 -10.71
CA GLU A 239 4.30 16.88 -12.00
C GLU A 239 5.33 17.59 -12.88
N ASP A 240 5.21 18.92 -13.06
CA ASP A 240 6.17 19.71 -13.85
C ASP A 240 7.60 19.57 -13.32
N ARG A 241 7.80 19.57 -12.00
CA ARG A 241 9.12 19.34 -11.40
C ARG A 241 9.63 17.93 -11.62
N ILE A 242 8.79 16.91 -11.43
CA ILE A 242 9.21 15.51 -11.63
C ILE A 242 9.57 15.23 -13.09
N GLN A 243 8.88 15.85 -14.05
CA GLN A 243 9.19 15.77 -15.48
C GLN A 243 10.60 16.29 -15.82
N GLN A 244 11.14 17.22 -15.02
CA GLN A 244 12.47 17.79 -15.17
C GLN A 244 13.57 16.95 -14.51
N LEU A 245 13.21 16.00 -13.64
CA LEU A 245 14.16 15.12 -12.97
C LEU A 245 14.59 13.97 -13.91
N ALA A 246 15.86 13.57 -13.79
CA ALA A 246 16.44 12.46 -14.53
C ALA A 246 16.00 11.09 -13.95
N ILE A 247 14.69 10.87 -13.87
CA ILE A 247 14.08 9.59 -13.44
C ILE A 247 13.72 8.79 -14.69
N ASP A 248 14.22 7.55 -14.77
CA ASP A 248 13.92 6.62 -15.87
C ASP A 248 12.49 6.06 -15.73
N ARG A 249 11.53 6.79 -16.31
CA ARG A 249 10.10 6.48 -16.28
C ARG A 249 9.68 5.46 -17.33
N GLU A 250 10.59 5.01 -18.19
CA GLU A 250 10.35 3.88 -19.09
C GLU A 250 10.53 2.56 -18.35
N LYS A 251 11.44 2.52 -17.37
CA LYS A 251 11.68 1.35 -16.52
C LYS A 251 10.88 1.36 -15.22
N LEU A 252 10.56 2.53 -14.69
CA LEU A 252 9.78 2.68 -13.47
C LEU A 252 8.32 3.03 -13.78
N GLU A 253 7.40 2.24 -13.24
CA GLU A 253 5.98 2.63 -13.21
C GLU A 253 5.84 3.81 -12.25
N TYR A 254 5.20 4.88 -12.71
CA TYR A 254 5.05 6.13 -11.97
C TYR A 254 3.58 6.57 -11.88
N GLY A 255 3.18 7.10 -10.72
CA GLY A 255 1.91 7.77 -10.57
C GLY A 255 1.89 8.79 -9.42
N ILE A 256 1.09 9.84 -9.61
CA ILE A 256 0.68 10.79 -8.57
C ILE A 256 -0.78 10.54 -8.22
N SER A 257 -1.14 10.67 -6.95
CA SER A 257 -2.54 10.70 -6.51
C SER A 257 -2.77 11.81 -5.51
N ALA A 258 -3.69 12.72 -5.81
CA ALA A 258 -4.07 13.80 -4.91
C ALA A 258 -5.00 13.32 -3.79
N ARG A 259 -4.73 13.83 -2.57
CA ARG A 259 -5.60 13.69 -1.39
C ARG A 259 -5.72 15.06 -0.71
N PRO A 260 -6.71 15.26 0.18
CA PRO A 260 -6.87 16.52 0.90
C PRO A 260 -5.60 16.97 1.65
N GLY A 261 -4.88 17.95 1.07
CA GLY A 261 -3.68 18.57 1.65
C GLY A 261 -2.36 17.83 1.40
N GLU A 262 -2.35 16.74 0.63
CA GLU A 262 -1.16 15.95 0.36
C GLU A 262 -1.23 15.27 -1.02
N LEU A 263 -0.08 15.00 -1.62
CA LEU A 263 0.06 14.16 -2.81
C LEU A 263 0.79 12.88 -2.44
N LEU A 264 0.35 11.74 -2.97
CA LEU A 264 1.07 10.48 -2.89
C LEU A 264 1.79 10.22 -4.21
N LEU A 265 3.12 10.14 -4.15
CA LEU A 265 3.95 9.64 -5.24
C LEU A 265 4.17 8.14 -5.07
N LYS A 266 4.12 7.42 -6.19
CA LYS A 266 4.40 5.99 -6.26
C LYS A 266 5.32 5.71 -7.44
N PHE A 267 6.46 5.09 -7.17
CA PHE A 267 7.35 4.51 -8.17
C PHE A 267 7.48 3.01 -7.92
N ILE A 268 7.36 2.19 -8.96
CA ILE A 268 7.48 0.73 -8.87
C ILE A 268 8.52 0.24 -9.86
N SER A 269 9.45 -0.57 -9.38
CA SER A 269 10.32 -1.38 -10.22
C SER A 269 9.87 -2.83 -10.13
N HIS A 270 9.56 -3.43 -11.27
CA HIS A 270 9.12 -4.84 -11.36
C HIS A 270 10.27 -5.81 -11.64
N GLN A 271 11.48 -5.29 -11.93
CA GLN A 271 12.67 -6.10 -12.22
C GLN A 271 13.76 -5.84 -11.17
N GLU A 272 14.38 -6.92 -10.71
CA GLU A 272 15.37 -6.88 -9.63
C GLU A 272 16.62 -6.08 -10.02
N ASP A 273 17.07 -6.16 -11.26
CA ASP A 273 18.21 -5.41 -11.78
C ASP A 273 17.94 -3.90 -11.94
N GLN A 274 16.67 -3.49 -11.87
CA GLN A 274 16.22 -2.10 -11.95
C GLN A 274 15.90 -1.50 -10.57
N HIS A 275 15.95 -2.30 -9.50
CA HIS A 275 15.63 -1.86 -8.14
C HIS A 275 16.46 -0.65 -7.68
N SER A 276 17.71 -0.53 -8.12
CA SER A 276 18.58 0.61 -7.79
C SER A 276 18.10 1.95 -8.35
N LEU A 277 17.29 1.94 -9.42
CA LEU A 277 16.72 3.17 -9.99
C LEU A 277 15.77 3.87 -9.02
N LEU A 278 15.14 3.13 -8.11
CA LEU A 278 14.31 3.71 -7.06
C LEU A 278 15.14 4.49 -6.05
N ASP A 279 16.37 4.04 -5.77
CA ASP A 279 17.28 4.74 -4.84
C ASP A 279 17.79 6.04 -5.49
N ASP A 280 18.00 6.06 -6.80
CA ASP A 280 18.28 7.27 -7.58
C ASP A 280 17.09 8.24 -7.59
N ALA A 281 15.88 7.73 -7.87
CA ALA A 281 14.65 8.52 -7.83
C ALA A 281 14.44 9.15 -6.46
N ARG A 282 14.64 8.39 -5.38
CA ARG A 282 14.57 8.88 -4.01
C ARG A 282 15.50 10.08 -3.79
N ARG A 283 16.78 9.96 -4.16
CA ARG A 283 17.77 11.04 -3.98
C ARG A 283 17.39 12.31 -4.75
N LEU A 284 16.91 12.17 -5.98
CA LEU A 284 16.44 13.29 -6.79
C LEU A 284 15.23 13.98 -6.17
N LEU A 285 14.25 13.20 -5.71
CA LEU A 285 13.04 13.72 -5.06
C LEU A 285 13.35 14.41 -3.71
N GLU A 286 14.25 13.84 -2.91
CA GLU A 286 14.73 14.46 -1.66
C GLU A 286 15.42 15.81 -1.94
N SER A 287 16.24 15.87 -2.99
CA SER A 287 16.93 17.10 -3.38
C SER A 287 15.97 18.18 -3.86
N GLU A 288 14.98 17.82 -4.67
CA GLU A 288 14.01 18.74 -5.27
C GLU A 288 13.02 19.28 -4.23
N PHE A 289 12.39 18.39 -3.46
CA PHE A 289 11.27 18.76 -2.59
C PHE A 289 11.68 19.02 -1.13
N LYS A 290 12.89 18.62 -0.72
CA LYS A 290 13.47 18.92 0.60
C LYS A 290 12.51 18.59 1.75
N ASN A 291 12.09 19.61 2.52
CA ASN A 291 11.22 19.45 3.69
C ASN A 291 9.75 19.21 3.32
N ASP A 292 9.36 19.40 2.06
CA ASP A 292 7.99 19.19 1.59
C ASP A 292 7.71 17.71 1.29
N ILE A 293 8.74 16.86 1.25
CA ILE A 293 8.62 15.43 0.98
C ILE A 293 9.00 14.60 2.22
N PHE A 294 8.34 13.44 2.37
CA PHE A 294 8.85 12.36 3.21
C PHE A 294 8.53 11.00 2.59
N PHE A 295 9.35 10.01 2.91
CA PHE A 295 9.23 8.66 2.38
C PHE A 295 8.49 7.76 3.36
N LEU A 296 7.67 6.88 2.79
CA LEU A 296 6.93 5.86 3.51
C LEU A 296 7.68 4.53 3.44
N PRO A 297 7.35 3.56 4.32
CA PRO A 297 7.94 2.23 4.22
C PRO A 297 7.70 1.60 2.84
N GLU A 298 8.63 0.75 2.40
CA GLU A 298 8.49 -0.03 1.17
C GLU A 298 7.52 -1.21 1.37
N GLY A 299 7.02 -1.76 0.26
CA GLY A 299 6.12 -2.93 0.25
C GLY A 299 4.62 -2.57 0.33
N LEU A 300 3.76 -3.58 0.51
CA LEU A 300 2.30 -3.39 0.59
C LEU A 300 1.70 -3.79 1.94
N LYS A 301 2.49 -4.38 2.83
CA LYS A 301 2.05 -4.95 4.10
C LYS A 301 2.96 -4.54 5.24
N GLU A 302 2.39 -4.38 6.43
CA GLU A 302 3.16 -4.33 7.67
C GLU A 302 3.73 -5.72 8.01
N ALA A 303 4.72 -5.78 8.91
CA ALA A 303 5.26 -7.03 9.43
C ALA A 303 4.20 -7.93 10.12
N SER A 304 3.10 -7.33 10.58
CA SER A 304 1.92 -8.02 11.14
C SER A 304 1.05 -8.72 10.09
N GLY A 305 1.32 -8.51 8.79
CA GLY A 305 0.51 -8.99 7.67
C GLY A 305 -0.68 -8.10 7.30
N GLY A 306 -0.95 -7.04 8.08
CA GLY A 306 -1.97 -6.04 7.77
C GLY A 306 -1.57 -5.09 6.63
N PRO A 307 -2.51 -4.30 6.08
CA PRO A 307 -2.20 -3.28 5.08
C PRO A 307 -1.16 -2.29 5.61
N LEU A 308 -0.23 -1.89 4.75
CA LEU A 308 0.80 -0.92 5.14
C LEU A 308 0.19 0.45 5.49
N ASP A 309 0.51 0.97 6.67
CA ASP A 309 0.14 2.34 7.07
C ASP A 309 0.95 3.37 6.28
N ILE A 310 0.30 3.91 5.25
CA ILE A 310 0.84 4.97 4.39
C ILE A 310 0.32 6.35 4.82
N SER A 311 -0.12 6.54 6.07
CA SER A 311 -0.70 7.79 6.54
C SER A 311 0.36 8.76 7.08
N LEU A 312 0.06 10.07 7.01
CA LEU A 312 0.88 11.08 7.69
C LEU A 312 0.84 10.90 9.21
N ALA A 313 -0.30 10.46 9.75
CA ALA A 313 -0.46 10.18 11.18
C ALA A 313 0.47 9.04 11.63
N GLY A 314 0.60 7.97 10.84
CA GLY A 314 1.56 6.89 11.07
C GLY A 314 3.02 7.37 11.09
N ARG A 315 3.39 8.29 10.20
CA ARG A 315 4.71 8.94 10.23
C ARG A 315 4.92 9.76 11.51
N VAL A 316 3.95 10.58 11.89
CA VAL A 316 4.00 11.40 13.12
C VAL A 316 4.08 10.51 14.36
N HIS A 317 3.31 9.42 14.41
CA HIS A 317 3.36 8.41 15.46
C HIS A 317 4.78 7.85 15.62
N ALA A 318 5.40 7.38 14.54
CA ALA A 318 6.75 6.83 14.59
C ALA A 318 7.77 7.85 15.11
N LEU A 319 7.66 9.12 14.68
CA LEU A 319 8.53 10.20 15.13
C LEU A 319 8.34 10.51 16.62
N LEU A 320 7.10 10.62 17.11
CA LEU A 320 6.82 10.90 18.52
C LEU A 320 7.31 9.77 19.42
N VAL A 321 7.02 8.51 19.07
CA VAL A 321 7.50 7.34 19.81
C VAL A 321 9.02 7.30 19.84
N SER A 322 9.69 7.43 18.69
CA SER A 322 11.16 7.34 18.61
C SER A 322 11.89 8.47 19.33
N SER A 323 11.26 9.64 19.46
CA SER A 323 11.83 10.80 20.17
C SER A 323 11.42 10.88 21.65
N GLY A 324 10.48 10.05 22.10
CA GLY A 324 9.87 10.16 23.43
C GLY A 324 9.09 11.47 23.65
N ALA A 325 8.73 12.18 22.57
CA ALA A 325 8.03 13.45 22.63
C ALA A 325 6.52 13.23 22.77
N SER A 326 5.85 14.13 23.49
CA SER A 326 4.40 14.12 23.66
C SER A 326 3.72 15.30 22.97
N VAL A 327 2.43 15.17 22.67
CA VAL A 327 1.64 16.21 22.01
C VAL A 327 0.24 16.36 22.60
N ALA A 328 -0.21 17.61 22.74
CA ALA A 328 -1.59 17.97 23.04
C ALA A 328 -2.21 18.85 21.93
N THR A 329 -3.53 19.00 21.92
CA THR A 329 -4.25 19.76 20.88
C THR A 329 -5.28 20.74 21.45
N ALA A 330 -5.38 21.93 20.86
CA ALA A 330 -6.45 22.89 21.08
C ALA A 330 -7.21 23.14 19.78
N GLU A 331 -8.40 22.57 19.64
CA GLU A 331 -9.14 22.54 18.39
C GLU A 331 -10.41 23.40 18.43
N SER A 332 -10.57 24.29 17.44
CA SER A 332 -11.84 24.96 17.18
C SER A 332 -12.49 24.40 15.91
N CYS A 333 -12.18 24.97 14.73
CA CYS A 333 -12.88 24.65 13.49
C CYS A 333 -12.81 23.18 13.02
N THR A 334 -11.81 22.42 13.46
CA THR A 334 -11.66 20.98 13.16
C THR A 334 -12.56 20.09 14.02
N GLY A 335 -12.92 20.54 15.23
CA GLY A 335 -13.83 19.84 16.13
C GLY A 335 -13.32 18.49 16.65
N GLY A 336 -12.03 18.38 16.97
CA GLY A 336 -11.42 17.15 17.49
C GLY A 336 -10.83 16.23 16.41
N LEU A 337 -10.83 16.64 15.14
CA LEU A 337 -10.32 15.83 14.03
C LEU A 337 -8.81 15.59 14.12
N ILE A 338 -8.04 16.55 14.66
CA ILE A 338 -6.58 16.39 14.81
C ILE A 338 -6.30 15.35 15.90
N ALA A 339 -6.94 15.49 17.07
CA ALA A 339 -6.90 14.52 18.15
C ALA A 339 -7.27 13.13 17.66
N LYS A 340 -8.42 12.99 16.97
CA LYS A 340 -8.88 11.73 16.39
C LYS A 340 -7.80 11.08 15.52
N ARG A 341 -7.17 11.83 14.62
CA ARG A 341 -6.11 11.31 13.73
C ARG A 341 -4.85 10.90 14.49
N LEU A 342 -4.49 11.61 15.56
CA LEU A 342 -3.36 11.23 16.43
C LEU A 342 -3.65 9.96 17.23
N THR A 343 -4.93 9.66 17.48
CA THR A 343 -5.38 8.49 18.26
C THR A 343 -5.92 7.32 17.44
N ASP A 344 -5.92 7.41 16.11
CA ASP A 344 -6.40 6.33 15.23
C ASP A 344 -5.53 5.07 15.29
N ARG A 345 -4.26 5.23 15.67
CA ARG A 345 -3.28 4.15 15.74
C ARG A 345 -3.12 3.66 17.18
N ALA A 346 -3.12 2.33 17.35
CA ALA A 346 -2.79 1.71 18.62
C ALA A 346 -1.41 2.18 19.13
N GLY A 347 -1.28 2.36 20.45
CA GLY A 347 -0.08 2.94 21.07
C GLY A 347 -0.07 4.47 21.15
N SER A 348 -1.11 5.15 20.65
CA SER A 348 -1.18 6.63 20.73
C SER A 348 -1.16 7.20 22.14
N SER A 349 -1.52 6.41 23.16
CA SER A 349 -1.45 6.80 24.57
C SER A 349 -0.03 7.07 25.06
N GLU A 350 1.00 6.62 24.34
CA GLU A 350 2.41 6.86 24.70
C GLU A 350 2.82 8.32 24.48
N TYR A 351 2.19 9.04 23.55
CA TYR A 351 2.55 10.42 23.22
C TYR A 351 1.38 11.40 23.26
N PHE A 352 0.14 10.97 23.04
CA PHE A 352 -1.00 11.89 22.97
C PHE A 352 -1.57 12.12 24.36
N ILE A 353 -1.32 13.30 24.92
CA ILE A 353 -1.69 13.61 26.32
C ILE A 353 -3.16 14.00 26.44
N GLY A 354 -3.68 14.76 25.48
CA GLY A 354 -5.04 15.24 25.56
C GLY A 354 -5.41 16.31 24.53
N SER A 355 -6.67 16.71 24.59
CA SER A 355 -7.24 17.73 23.72
C SER A 355 -8.19 18.65 24.46
N VAL A 356 -8.25 19.92 24.05
CA VAL A 356 -9.35 20.83 24.35
C VAL A 356 -10.03 21.19 23.03
N VAL A 357 -11.30 20.84 22.89
CA VAL A 357 -12.12 21.32 21.78
C VAL A 357 -12.75 22.67 22.18
N ALA A 358 -12.02 23.76 21.94
CA ALA A 358 -12.42 25.13 22.25
C ALA A 358 -13.33 25.73 21.16
N TYR A 359 -14.50 25.13 20.98
CA TYR A 359 -15.45 25.49 19.92
C TYR A 359 -16.10 26.86 20.15
N GLN A 360 -16.34 27.21 21.41
CA GLN A 360 -16.84 28.54 21.82
C GLN A 360 -15.72 29.39 22.42
N ASP A 361 -15.87 30.71 22.36
CA ASP A 361 -14.87 31.66 22.88
C ASP A 361 -14.76 31.58 24.41
N THR A 362 -15.86 31.30 25.11
CA THR A 362 -15.86 31.00 26.54
C THR A 362 -14.98 29.81 26.90
N ILE A 363 -14.89 28.79 26.04
CA ILE A 363 -13.99 27.64 26.23
C ILE A 363 -12.54 28.03 25.96
N LYS A 364 -12.27 28.90 24.98
CA LYS A 364 -10.90 29.44 24.78
C LYS A 364 -10.42 30.17 26.03
N SER A 365 -11.27 30.97 26.67
CA SER A 365 -10.86 31.69 27.89
C SER A 365 -10.81 30.80 29.13
N SER A 366 -11.82 29.96 29.39
CA SER A 366 -11.89 29.16 30.63
C SER A 366 -10.97 27.93 30.65
N MET A 367 -10.72 27.31 29.50
CA MET A 367 -9.94 26.07 29.40
C MET A 367 -8.54 26.28 28.80
N LEU A 368 -8.30 27.41 28.12
CA LEU A 368 -6.99 27.72 27.53
C LEU A 368 -6.47 29.08 28.00
N ASP A 369 -7.09 29.71 29.00
CA ASP A 369 -6.62 30.95 29.62
C ASP A 369 -6.33 32.09 28.60
N VAL A 370 -6.98 32.04 27.42
CA VAL A 370 -6.89 33.07 26.38
C VAL A 370 -7.62 34.32 26.87
N ASP A 371 -6.95 35.49 26.86
CA ASP A 371 -7.55 36.73 27.37
C ASP A 371 -8.81 37.08 26.56
N ALA A 372 -9.96 37.17 27.25
CA ALA A 372 -11.22 37.54 26.61
C ALA A 372 -11.13 38.89 25.87
N ARG A 373 -10.32 39.83 26.36
CA ARG A 373 -10.07 41.12 25.71
C ARG A 373 -9.26 40.99 24.42
N LEU A 374 -8.42 39.95 24.29
CA LEU A 374 -7.73 39.63 23.05
C LEU A 374 -8.73 39.12 22.01
N ILE A 375 -9.65 38.23 22.41
CA ILE A 375 -10.70 37.69 21.53
C ILE A 375 -11.62 38.82 21.06
N GLU A 376 -12.03 39.72 21.96
CA GLU A 376 -12.87 40.87 21.61
C GLU A 376 -12.18 41.81 20.60
N ARG A 377 -10.88 42.09 20.79
CA ARG A 377 -10.13 43.02 19.94
C ARG A 377 -9.74 42.42 18.58
N GLU A 378 -9.22 41.20 18.54
CA GLU A 378 -8.64 40.60 17.32
C GLU A 378 -9.62 39.63 16.62
N GLY A 379 -10.65 39.20 17.34
CA GLY A 379 -11.54 38.09 16.97
C GLY A 379 -10.93 36.72 17.25
N ALA A 380 -11.80 35.74 17.50
CA ALA A 380 -11.42 34.35 17.79
C ALA A 380 -10.60 33.68 16.68
N VAL A 381 -10.77 34.13 15.43
CA VAL A 381 -9.99 33.69 14.26
C VAL A 381 -8.92 34.74 13.97
N SER A 382 -7.79 34.63 14.66
CA SER A 382 -6.65 35.54 14.57
C SER A 382 -5.34 34.80 14.90
N PRO A 383 -4.18 35.28 14.44
CA PRO A 383 -2.91 34.65 14.75
C PRO A 383 -2.56 34.73 16.25
N GLN A 384 -2.98 35.80 16.93
CA GLN A 384 -2.72 36.01 18.36
C GLN A 384 -3.47 34.99 19.22
N VAL A 385 -4.78 34.82 18.98
CA VAL A 385 -5.58 33.80 19.69
C VAL A 385 -5.04 32.40 19.40
N CYS A 386 -4.65 32.12 18.15
CA CYS A 386 -4.05 30.83 17.79
C CYS A 386 -2.75 30.57 18.57
N ARG A 387 -1.88 31.58 18.70
CA ARG A 387 -0.62 31.50 19.46
C ARG A 387 -0.88 31.18 20.93
N GLU A 388 -1.81 31.91 21.57
CA GLU A 388 -2.15 31.70 22.98
C GLU A 388 -2.76 30.31 23.21
N MET A 389 -3.65 29.86 22.32
CA MET A 389 -4.21 28.51 22.39
C MET A 389 -3.12 27.42 22.35
N ALA A 390 -2.09 27.56 21.51
CA ALA A 390 -1.01 26.57 21.40
C ALA A 390 -0.15 26.54 22.67
N LEU A 391 0.25 27.70 23.17
CA LEU A 391 1.04 27.81 24.41
C LEU A 391 0.27 27.29 25.63
N ALA A 392 -0.99 27.70 25.76
CA ALA A 392 -1.81 27.33 26.90
C ALA A 392 -2.08 25.83 26.95
N VAL A 393 -2.43 25.20 25.83
CA VAL A 393 -2.70 23.76 25.81
C VAL A 393 -1.43 22.94 26.06
N ARG A 394 -0.27 23.41 25.56
CA ARG A 394 1.02 22.77 25.88
C ARG A 394 1.27 22.78 27.39
N LYS A 395 1.15 23.95 28.01
CA LYS A 395 1.38 24.16 29.45
C LYS A 395 0.40 23.35 30.29
N ARG A 396 -0.89 23.39 29.94
CA ARG A 396 -1.95 22.70 30.68
C ARG A 396 -1.77 21.18 30.72
N PHE A 397 -1.31 20.59 29.63
CA PHE A 397 -1.06 19.15 29.55
C PHE A 397 0.39 18.75 29.81
N ALA A 398 1.29 19.71 30.10
CA ALA A 398 2.73 19.47 30.21
C ALA A 398 3.30 18.61 29.06
N SER A 399 2.84 18.90 27.83
CA SER A 399 3.26 18.17 26.63
C SER A 399 4.50 18.79 25.98
N THR A 400 5.30 17.99 25.25
CA THR A 400 6.48 18.50 24.53
C THR A 400 6.06 19.44 23.39
N TYR A 401 5.02 19.08 22.66
CA TYR A 401 4.46 19.87 21.56
C TYR A 401 2.99 20.16 21.77
N ALA A 402 2.49 21.23 21.17
CA ALA A 402 1.05 21.46 21.09
C ALA A 402 0.64 22.04 19.76
N ILE A 403 -0.47 21.53 19.24
CA ILE A 403 -1.12 22.05 18.04
C ILE A 403 -2.33 22.88 18.47
N SER A 404 -2.53 24.06 17.87
CA SER A 404 -3.79 24.80 17.97
C SER A 404 -4.35 25.12 16.60
N VAL A 405 -5.69 25.17 16.49
CA VAL A 405 -6.35 25.62 15.26
C VAL A 405 -7.58 26.47 15.55
N THR A 406 -7.67 27.62 14.89
CA THR A 406 -8.86 28.49 14.87
C THR A 406 -9.13 28.98 13.46
N GLY A 407 -10.39 28.96 13.02
CA GLY A 407 -10.70 29.18 11.61
C GLY A 407 -12.18 29.13 11.27
N ILE A 408 -12.49 29.36 10.00
CA ILE A 408 -13.85 29.45 9.45
C ILE A 408 -14.01 28.33 8.42
N ALA A 409 -14.51 27.17 8.84
CA ALA A 409 -14.67 26.02 7.94
C ALA A 409 -15.83 26.19 6.95
N GLY A 410 -16.80 27.08 7.21
CA GLY A 410 -17.97 27.27 6.36
C GLY A 410 -19.15 26.33 6.69
N PRO A 411 -20.25 26.42 5.91
CA PRO A 411 -20.42 27.31 4.75
C PRO A 411 -20.65 28.78 5.12
N GLY A 412 -21.05 29.08 6.36
CA GLY A 412 -21.22 30.44 6.89
C GLY A 412 -20.06 30.94 7.75
N GLY A 413 -20.23 32.12 8.35
CA GLY A 413 -19.29 32.68 9.33
C GLY A 413 -18.08 33.43 8.72
N GLY A 414 -18.00 33.53 7.39
CA GLY A 414 -16.97 34.32 6.71
C GLY A 414 -17.38 35.77 6.44
N SER A 415 -16.39 36.64 6.29
CA SER A 415 -16.51 38.02 5.78
C SER A 415 -15.57 38.26 4.59
N LYS A 416 -15.53 39.47 4.03
CA LYS A 416 -14.56 39.83 2.98
C LYS A 416 -13.12 39.78 3.51
N GLU A 417 -12.92 40.18 4.76
CA GLU A 417 -11.62 40.23 5.44
C GLU A 417 -11.20 38.86 6.00
N LYS A 418 -12.18 38.08 6.47
CA LYS A 418 -11.99 36.74 7.03
C LYS A 418 -12.87 35.73 6.27
N PRO A 419 -12.48 35.30 5.06
CA PRO A 419 -13.31 34.45 4.23
C PRO A 419 -13.47 33.04 4.81
N VAL A 420 -14.50 32.32 4.34
CA VAL A 420 -14.59 30.87 4.53
C VAL A 420 -13.32 30.21 3.98
N GLY A 421 -12.78 29.25 4.72
CA GLY A 421 -11.51 28.61 4.45
C GLY A 421 -10.32 29.22 5.20
N LEU A 422 -10.46 30.42 5.78
CA LEU A 422 -9.41 31.02 6.61
C LEU A 422 -9.19 30.20 7.88
N VAL A 423 -7.95 29.76 8.09
CA VAL A 423 -7.52 29.03 9.28
C VAL A 423 -6.15 29.52 9.72
N TYR A 424 -5.99 29.72 11.02
CA TYR A 424 -4.71 29.86 11.69
C TYR A 424 -4.35 28.53 12.36
N LEU A 425 -3.12 28.07 12.13
CA LEU A 425 -2.55 26.86 12.72
C LEU A 425 -1.36 27.24 13.60
N GLY A 426 -1.41 26.88 14.88
CA GLY A 426 -0.34 27.08 15.83
C GLY A 426 0.40 25.77 16.12
N LEU A 427 1.72 25.84 16.22
CA LEU A 427 2.56 24.77 16.75
C LEU A 427 3.48 25.35 17.81
N ALA A 428 3.30 24.93 19.07
CA ALA A 428 4.20 25.23 20.17
C ALA A 428 5.16 24.04 20.36
N GLY A 429 6.46 24.33 20.43
CA GLY A 429 7.55 23.36 20.62
C GLY A 429 7.89 23.12 22.10
N PRO A 430 9.08 22.57 22.42
CA PRO A 430 9.47 22.22 23.80
C PRO A 430 9.55 23.41 24.77
N ASP A 431 9.75 24.64 24.28
CA ASP A 431 9.91 25.85 25.08
C ASP A 431 8.91 26.97 24.72
N ASP A 432 8.78 27.98 25.59
CA ASP A 432 7.86 29.12 25.43
C ASP A 432 8.22 30.04 24.24
N GLU A 433 9.42 29.91 23.67
CA GLU A 433 9.91 30.73 22.57
C GLU A 433 9.59 30.11 21.20
N THR A 434 9.58 28.78 21.12
CA THR A 434 9.33 28.00 19.91
C THR A 434 7.83 27.93 19.66
N VAL A 435 7.26 28.98 19.05
CA VAL A 435 5.87 28.98 18.61
C VAL A 435 5.75 29.47 17.18
N HIS A 436 5.26 28.59 16.31
CA HIS A 436 4.93 28.92 14.93
C HIS A 436 3.43 29.14 14.78
N VAL A 437 3.03 30.18 14.04
CA VAL A 437 1.63 30.40 13.64
C VAL A 437 1.58 30.62 12.14
N GLU A 438 0.82 29.78 11.45
CA GLU A 438 0.62 29.84 10.00
C GLU A 438 -0.80 30.31 9.68
N LYS A 439 -0.93 31.22 8.70
CA LYS A 439 -2.21 31.56 8.08
C LYS A 439 -2.40 30.74 6.80
N LYS A 440 -3.53 30.05 6.67
CA LYS A 440 -3.95 29.39 5.44
C LYS A 440 -5.36 29.81 5.04
N ILE A 441 -5.62 29.80 3.73
CA ILE A 441 -6.98 29.91 3.17
C ILE A 441 -7.18 28.65 2.34
N PHE A 442 -7.95 27.71 2.87
CA PHE A 442 -8.25 26.45 2.20
C PHE A 442 -9.49 26.57 1.32
N SER A 443 -9.43 26.03 0.11
CA SER A 443 -10.60 25.91 -0.77
C SER A 443 -11.39 24.64 -0.45
N GLY A 444 -12.71 24.70 -0.65
CA GLY A 444 -13.59 23.54 -0.57
C GLY A 444 -14.75 23.71 0.41
N GLN A 445 -15.58 22.66 0.48
CA GLN A 445 -16.66 22.59 1.46
C GLN A 445 -16.11 22.31 2.86
N ARG A 446 -16.98 22.47 3.87
CA ARG A 446 -16.65 22.39 5.30
C ARG A 446 -15.74 21.22 5.68
N ASP A 447 -16.08 20.00 5.26
CA ASP A 447 -15.31 18.82 5.65
C ASP A 447 -13.94 18.76 4.94
N LEU A 448 -13.87 19.26 3.71
CA LEU A 448 -12.61 19.37 2.98
C LEU A 448 -11.67 20.41 3.62
N VAL A 449 -12.19 21.55 4.09
CA VAL A 449 -11.40 22.55 4.86
C VAL A 449 -10.89 21.96 6.17
N ARG A 450 -11.75 21.25 6.92
CA ARG A 450 -11.36 20.59 8.18
C ARG A 450 -10.29 19.53 7.95
N THR A 451 -10.42 18.73 6.90
CA THR A 451 -9.47 17.66 6.57
C THR A 451 -8.11 18.24 6.16
N GLN A 452 -8.08 19.25 5.28
CA GLN A 452 -6.85 19.95 4.92
C GLN A 452 -6.17 20.61 6.12
N THR A 453 -6.97 21.21 7.02
CA THR A 453 -6.46 21.80 8.28
C THR A 453 -5.77 20.74 9.13
N ALA A 454 -6.41 19.59 9.34
CA ALA A 454 -5.81 18.51 10.13
C ALA A 454 -4.56 17.93 9.46
N THR A 455 -4.57 17.77 8.13
CA THR A 455 -3.38 17.33 7.38
C THR A 455 -2.22 18.32 7.54
N ARG A 456 -2.47 19.63 7.42
CA ARG A 456 -1.43 20.64 7.58
C ARG A 456 -0.91 20.72 9.01
N ALA A 457 -1.79 20.60 10.01
CA ALA A 457 -1.39 20.58 11.42
C ALA A 457 -0.42 19.43 11.74
N LEU A 458 -0.71 18.22 11.24
CA LEU A 458 0.17 17.07 11.39
C LEU A 458 1.50 17.24 10.63
N ASP A 459 1.48 17.89 9.47
CA ASP A 459 2.69 18.17 8.71
C ASP A 459 3.61 19.18 9.42
N LEU A 460 3.04 20.22 10.05
CA LEU A 460 3.80 21.16 10.87
C LEU A 460 4.52 20.42 12.01
N LEU A 461 3.81 19.53 12.70
CA LEU A 461 4.40 18.71 13.76
C LEU A 461 5.49 17.76 13.23
N ARG A 462 5.24 17.06 12.11
CA ARG A 462 6.24 16.20 11.45
C ARG A 462 7.52 16.99 11.17
N ARG A 463 7.43 18.15 10.52
CA ARG A 463 8.58 18.99 10.18
C ARG A 463 9.36 19.38 11.42
N SER A 464 8.68 19.78 12.48
CA SER A 464 9.34 20.14 13.74
C SER A 464 10.08 18.97 14.38
N LEU A 465 9.48 17.76 14.36
CA LEU A 465 10.11 16.55 14.88
C LEU A 465 11.33 16.10 14.05
N GLU A 466 11.34 16.41 12.75
CA GLU A 466 12.46 16.13 11.84
C GLU A 466 13.54 17.23 11.85
N GLY A 467 13.39 18.27 12.67
CA GLY A 467 14.32 19.41 12.72
C GLY A 467 14.24 20.35 11.52
N CYS A 468 13.18 20.25 10.72
CA CYS A 468 12.90 21.14 9.60
C CYS A 468 12.21 22.43 10.08
N PRO A 469 12.45 23.59 9.44
CA PRO A 469 11.66 24.80 9.71
C PRO A 469 10.16 24.55 9.52
N ALA A 470 9.35 25.02 10.47
CA ALA A 470 7.89 24.88 10.40
C ALA A 470 7.25 25.69 9.24
N GLY A 471 7.95 26.71 8.73
CA GLY A 471 7.56 27.48 7.54
C GLY A 471 8.05 26.82 6.25
N GLY A 472 7.16 26.65 5.27
CA GLY A 472 7.57 26.44 3.88
C GLY A 472 8.06 27.75 3.26
N ALA A 473 8.98 27.67 2.32
CA ALA A 473 9.34 28.80 1.45
C ALA A 473 8.17 29.22 0.56
#